data_AF-A0A7S3ITN8-F1
#
_entry.id   AF-A0A7S3ITN8-F1
#
_cell.length_a   1.000
_cell.length_b   1.000
_cell.length_c   1.000
_cell.angle_alpha   90.00
_cell.angle_beta   90.00
_cell.angle_gamma   90.00
#
_symmetry.space_group_name_H-M   'P 1'
#
loop_
_entity.id
_entity.type
_entity.pdbx_description
1 polymer ?
#
loop_
_entity_poly.entity_id
_entity_poly.type
_entity_poly.pdbx_seq_one_letter_code
_entity_poly.pdbx_strand_id
1 'polypeptide(L)'
;PKLGANKNQSTTSGLSSGGFMAVQMHVAYSDVFKGAGVFAGGPYDCAMGKEMKAITSCMSSPTGIDDSALEDITKQYASSNTIADPSNLKNQPVYMFSGTMDYTVFRGVMDKLETYYTDFGADITYEKNIVASHTMPTDLDRNKNACTLLKSPFIANCNYDGAGEMFKKILPNQEKNPIKDRDLDYEKHGEVIAFDQTEFMANGDISMDDTGYVYVPNGCKNGKHKCKIHVALHGCQQGKSYVDETYVTDAGYLEWAGTNNIITLFPQAT
;
A
#
# COMPACT_ATOMS: atom_id res chain seq x y z
N PRO A 1 6.79 2.74 23.09
CA PRO A 1 6.35 1.39 22.64
C PRO A 1 7.57 0.45 22.59
N LYS A 2 7.39 -0.87 22.75
CA LYS A 2 8.49 -1.85 22.80
C LYS A 2 9.47 -1.73 21.63
N LEU A 3 8.95 -1.39 20.44
CA LEU A 3 9.73 -1.20 19.20
C LEU A 3 9.97 0.27 18.80
N GLY A 4 9.69 1.24 19.66
CA GLY A 4 9.89 2.67 19.33
C GLY A 4 8.96 3.23 18.25
N ALA A 5 7.95 2.44 17.85
CA ALA A 5 7.00 2.76 16.80
C ALA A 5 6.22 4.06 17.08
N ASN A 6 6.24 5.00 16.12
CA ASN A 6 5.49 6.24 16.17
C ASN A 6 4.19 6.12 15.35
N LYS A 7 3.08 5.82 16.01
CA LYS A 7 1.78 5.60 15.35
C LYS A 7 1.25 6.83 14.59
N ASN A 8 1.64 8.04 15.00
CA ASN A 8 1.16 9.29 14.40
C ASN A 8 1.86 9.64 13.07
N GLN A 9 2.72 8.75 12.58
CA GLN A 9 3.50 8.89 11.35
C GLN A 9 3.41 7.61 10.50
N SER A 10 2.31 6.87 10.66
CA SER A 10 2.09 5.63 9.93
C SER A 10 1.77 5.95 8.47
N THR A 11 2.17 5.07 7.57
CA THR A 11 1.83 5.12 6.14
C THR A 11 1.35 3.75 5.70
N THR A 12 0.63 3.68 4.59
CA THR A 12 0.12 2.41 4.06
C THR A 12 0.36 2.31 2.56
N SER A 13 0.52 1.11 2.03
CA SER A 13 0.51 0.89 0.59
C SER A 13 0.05 -0.51 0.23
N GLY A 14 -0.22 -0.74 -1.05
CA GLY A 14 -0.42 -2.08 -1.56
C GLY A 14 -0.64 -2.14 -3.06
N LEU A 15 -0.64 -3.37 -3.56
CA LEU A 15 -0.95 -3.70 -4.96
C LEU A 15 -2.37 -4.25 -5.09
N SER A 16 -3.08 -3.93 -6.17
CA SER A 16 -4.36 -4.58 -6.51
C SER A 16 -5.40 -4.41 -5.38
N SER A 17 -6.01 -5.50 -4.90
CA SER A 17 -6.86 -5.49 -3.70
C SER A 17 -6.18 -4.88 -2.47
N GLY A 18 -4.88 -5.08 -2.29
CA GLY A 18 -4.07 -4.41 -1.27
C GLY A 18 -3.94 -2.90 -1.52
N GLY A 19 -3.93 -2.47 -2.78
CA GLY A 19 -4.00 -1.05 -3.16
C GLY A 19 -5.35 -0.42 -2.84
N PHE A 20 -6.46 -1.11 -3.14
CA PHE A 20 -7.79 -0.71 -2.68
C PHE A 20 -7.86 -0.63 -1.15
N MET A 21 -7.34 -1.63 -0.44
CA MET A 21 -7.32 -1.62 1.02
C MET A 21 -6.43 -0.51 1.58
N ALA A 22 -5.30 -0.19 0.95
CA ALA A 22 -4.46 0.95 1.34
C ALA A 22 -5.24 2.27 1.24
N VAL A 23 -6.05 2.45 0.19
CA VAL A 23 -6.96 3.61 0.08
C VAL A 23 -8.03 3.58 1.18
N GLN A 24 -8.64 2.42 1.45
CA GLN A 24 -9.60 2.28 2.56
C GLN A 24 -8.98 2.67 3.90
N MET A 25 -7.79 2.16 4.22
CA MET A 25 -7.08 2.48 5.46
C MET A 25 -6.70 3.96 5.55
N HIS A 26 -6.21 4.54 4.45
CA HIS A 26 -5.81 5.93 4.40
C HIS A 26 -6.99 6.89 4.59
N VAL A 27 -8.13 6.63 3.96
CA VAL A 27 -9.33 7.46 4.11
C VAL A 27 -9.99 7.22 5.46
N ALA A 28 -10.23 5.95 5.83
CA ALA A 28 -10.97 5.59 7.03
C ALA A 28 -10.25 6.01 8.31
N TYR A 29 -8.92 5.95 8.31
CA TYR A 29 -8.06 6.26 9.45
C TYR A 29 -7.02 7.33 9.08
N SER A 30 -7.45 8.38 8.38
CA SER A 30 -6.61 9.52 7.94
C SER A 30 -6.00 10.33 9.10
N ASP A 31 -6.52 10.15 10.31
CA ASP A 31 -5.94 10.65 11.55
C ASP A 31 -4.70 9.84 11.99
N VAL A 32 -4.58 8.58 11.57
CA VAL A 32 -3.46 7.66 11.84
C VAL A 32 -2.48 7.58 10.67
N PHE A 33 -2.97 7.27 9.47
CA PHE A 33 -2.16 7.16 8.26
C PHE A 33 -1.97 8.54 7.65
N LYS A 34 -0.71 8.93 7.43
CA LYS A 34 -0.29 10.25 6.94
C LYS A 34 0.21 10.25 5.51
N GLY A 35 -0.04 9.16 4.79
CA GLY A 35 0.31 9.01 3.39
C GLY A 35 0.03 7.60 2.89
N ALA A 36 -0.23 7.50 1.58
CA ALA A 36 -0.61 6.26 0.93
C ALA A 36 0.14 6.01 -0.38
N GLY A 37 0.59 4.78 -0.58
CA GLY A 37 1.06 4.28 -1.88
C GLY A 37 0.04 3.35 -2.51
N VAL A 38 -0.34 3.58 -3.75
CA VAL A 38 -1.38 2.78 -4.42
C VAL A 38 -0.86 2.28 -5.76
N PHE A 39 -0.60 0.97 -5.84
CA PHE A 39 -0.18 0.31 -7.06
C PHE A 39 -1.40 -0.42 -7.63
N ALA A 40 -1.88 0.01 -8.80
CA ALA A 40 -3.01 -0.61 -9.50
C ALA A 40 -4.23 -0.93 -8.58
N GLY A 41 -4.65 0.04 -7.77
CA GLY A 41 -5.83 -0.03 -6.89
C GLY A 41 -7.00 0.79 -7.45
N GLY A 42 -7.71 1.52 -6.57
CA GLY A 42 -8.78 2.41 -7.02
C GLY A 42 -9.47 3.17 -5.89
N PRO A 43 -10.55 3.93 -6.21
CA PRO A 43 -11.25 4.81 -5.29
C PRO A 43 -11.76 4.14 -4.01
N TYR A 44 -11.84 4.94 -2.94
CA TYR A 44 -12.49 4.53 -1.69
C TYR A 44 -13.94 4.12 -1.95
N ASP A 45 -14.36 3.00 -1.34
CA ASP A 45 -15.69 2.41 -1.50
C ASP A 45 -16.14 2.19 -2.97
N CYS A 46 -15.19 2.05 -3.91
CA CYS A 46 -15.50 1.93 -5.34
C CYS A 46 -16.58 0.87 -5.60
N ALA A 47 -16.49 -0.28 -4.94
CA ALA A 47 -17.41 -1.39 -5.11
C ALA A 47 -18.73 -1.23 -4.34
N MET A 48 -18.82 -0.36 -3.32
CA MET A 48 -20.00 -0.16 -2.48
C MET A 48 -20.56 -1.49 -1.93
N GLY A 49 -19.66 -2.40 -1.52
CA GLY A 49 -20.01 -3.75 -1.06
C GLY A 49 -20.59 -4.69 -2.13
N LYS A 50 -20.52 -4.36 -3.43
CA LYS A 50 -21.09 -5.17 -4.52
C LYS A 50 -19.98 -5.90 -5.30
N GLU A 51 -19.97 -7.23 -5.20
CA GLU A 51 -19.00 -8.10 -5.88
C GLU A 51 -18.92 -7.85 -7.39
N MET A 52 -20.07 -7.76 -8.06
CA MET A 52 -20.09 -7.47 -9.51
C MET A 52 -19.45 -6.14 -9.84
N LYS A 53 -19.62 -5.11 -8.99
CA LYS A 53 -19.00 -3.79 -9.21
C LYS A 53 -17.50 -3.85 -8.96
N ALA A 54 -17.06 -4.63 -7.97
CA ALA A 54 -15.64 -4.89 -7.71
C ALA A 54 -14.93 -5.47 -8.94
N ILE A 55 -15.50 -6.53 -9.56
CA ILE A 55 -14.85 -7.19 -10.70
C ILE A 55 -15.09 -6.51 -12.06
N THR A 56 -15.98 -5.52 -12.14
CA THR A 56 -16.29 -4.78 -13.37
C THR A 56 -15.85 -3.33 -13.28
N SER A 57 -16.68 -2.44 -12.72
CA SER A 57 -16.41 -1.00 -12.67
C SER A 57 -15.06 -0.67 -12.04
N CYS A 58 -14.72 -1.35 -10.94
CA CYS A 58 -13.49 -1.13 -10.19
C CYS A 58 -12.27 -1.88 -10.75
N MET A 59 -12.39 -2.54 -11.91
CA MET A 59 -11.29 -3.26 -12.55
C MET A 59 -11.18 -2.92 -14.03
N SER A 60 -12.20 -3.26 -14.83
CA SER A 60 -12.14 -3.24 -16.30
C SER A 60 -13.09 -2.25 -16.97
N SER A 61 -14.03 -1.65 -16.23
CA SER A 61 -15.04 -0.73 -16.79
C SER A 61 -15.14 0.59 -16.00
N PRO A 62 -14.10 1.43 -16.02
CA PRO A 62 -14.01 2.62 -15.16
C PRO A 62 -15.09 3.68 -15.42
N THR A 63 -15.81 3.61 -16.55
CA THR A 63 -16.98 4.46 -16.82
C THR A 63 -18.13 4.23 -15.85
N GLY A 64 -18.17 3.09 -15.17
CA GLY A 64 -19.14 2.78 -14.11
C GLY A 64 -18.76 3.33 -12.72
N ILE A 65 -17.68 4.11 -12.61
CA ILE A 65 -17.25 4.78 -11.37
C ILE A 65 -17.71 6.24 -11.39
N ASP A 66 -18.48 6.61 -10.37
CA ASP A 66 -18.98 7.96 -10.12
C ASP A 66 -18.24 8.53 -8.90
N ASP A 67 -17.25 9.39 -9.13
CA ASP A 67 -16.39 9.94 -8.07
C ASP A 67 -17.18 10.81 -7.10
N SER A 68 -18.11 11.63 -7.60
CA SER A 68 -18.95 12.49 -6.77
C SER A 68 -19.81 11.67 -5.82
N ALA A 69 -20.38 10.54 -6.29
CA ALA A 69 -21.12 9.63 -5.41
C ALA A 69 -20.22 8.99 -4.33
N LEU A 70 -18.96 8.66 -4.68
CA LEU A 70 -18.00 8.10 -3.72
C LEU A 70 -17.54 9.14 -2.68
N GLU A 71 -17.32 10.39 -3.10
CA GLU A 71 -17.04 11.49 -2.18
C GLU A 71 -18.20 11.77 -1.23
N ASP A 72 -19.44 11.75 -1.73
CA ASP A 72 -20.63 11.97 -0.91
C ASP A 72 -20.80 10.87 0.14
N ILE A 73 -20.58 9.60 -0.24
CA ILE A 73 -20.55 8.47 0.69
C ILE A 73 -19.44 8.62 1.73
N THR A 74 -18.26 9.09 1.30
CA THR A 74 -17.14 9.35 2.23
C THR A 74 -17.51 10.42 3.25
N LYS A 75 -18.06 11.55 2.81
CA LYS A 75 -18.55 12.62 3.69
C LYS A 75 -19.68 12.11 4.61
N GLN A 76 -20.53 11.22 4.12
CA GLN A 76 -21.58 10.59 4.92
C GLN A 76 -20.99 9.70 6.03
N TYR A 77 -20.06 8.80 5.71
CA TYR A 77 -19.40 7.96 6.71
C TYR A 77 -18.69 8.80 7.77
N ALA A 78 -18.00 9.87 7.35
CA ALA A 78 -17.37 10.80 8.27
C ALA A 78 -18.38 11.49 9.19
N SER A 79 -19.51 11.96 8.65
CA SER A 79 -20.59 12.57 9.45
C SER A 79 -21.20 11.60 10.48
N SER A 80 -21.14 10.29 10.20
CA SER A 80 -21.58 9.22 11.10
C SER A 80 -20.49 8.74 12.06
N ASN A 81 -19.28 9.32 12.03
CA ASN A 81 -18.12 8.93 12.82
C ASN A 81 -17.67 7.47 12.61
N THR A 82 -17.94 6.88 11.44
CA THR A 82 -17.43 5.54 11.08
C THR A 82 -16.06 5.60 10.41
N ILE A 83 -15.66 6.77 9.93
CA ILE A 83 -14.32 7.08 9.45
C ILE A 83 -13.84 8.44 10.02
N ALA A 84 -12.54 8.68 9.95
CA ALA A 84 -11.93 9.97 10.25
C ALA A 84 -12.39 11.07 9.28
N ASP A 85 -12.29 12.33 9.72
CA ASP A 85 -12.67 13.50 8.92
C ASP A 85 -11.83 13.58 7.62
N PRO A 86 -12.45 13.57 6.42
CA PRO A 86 -11.74 13.64 5.14
C PRO A 86 -10.92 14.91 4.95
N SER A 87 -11.18 15.98 5.72
CA SER A 87 -10.32 17.17 5.73
C SER A 87 -8.88 16.85 6.18
N ASN A 88 -8.66 15.74 6.87
CA ASN A 88 -7.33 15.23 7.18
C ASN A 88 -6.52 14.88 5.93
N LEU A 89 -7.16 14.49 4.82
CA LEU A 89 -6.48 14.10 3.57
C LEU A 89 -5.79 15.29 2.90
N LYS A 90 -6.21 16.51 3.21
CA LYS A 90 -5.64 17.72 2.63
C LYS A 90 -4.13 17.78 2.87
N ASN A 91 -3.37 17.95 1.79
CA ASN A 91 -1.91 17.94 1.73
C ASN A 91 -1.24 16.64 2.20
N GLN A 92 -1.99 15.56 2.46
CA GLN A 92 -1.34 14.27 2.74
C GLN A 92 -0.74 13.71 1.45
N PRO A 93 0.51 13.22 1.48
CA PRO A 93 1.17 12.70 0.30
C PRO A 93 0.57 11.37 -0.14
N VAL A 94 0.23 11.28 -1.42
CA VAL A 94 -0.23 10.06 -2.08
C VAL A 94 0.68 9.77 -3.26
N TYR A 95 1.21 8.55 -3.31
CA TYR A 95 1.89 8.01 -4.48
C TYR A 95 0.98 7.02 -5.19
N MET A 96 0.89 7.11 -6.51
CA MET A 96 0.06 6.27 -7.35
C MET A 96 0.88 5.69 -8.49
N PHE A 97 0.63 4.43 -8.82
CA PHE A 97 1.25 3.74 -9.95
C PHE A 97 0.23 2.95 -10.77
N SER A 98 0.25 3.13 -12.09
CA SER A 98 -0.50 2.31 -13.05
C SER A 98 0.37 1.96 -14.24
N GLY A 99 0.57 0.67 -14.51
CA GLY A 99 1.26 0.21 -15.70
C GLY A 99 0.46 0.51 -16.98
N THR A 100 1.13 0.86 -18.08
CA THR A 100 0.45 1.14 -19.36
C THR A 100 -0.12 -0.12 -20.04
N MET A 101 0.28 -1.31 -19.59
CA MET A 101 -0.23 -2.61 -20.03
C MET A 101 -1.03 -3.32 -18.93
N ASP A 102 -1.49 -2.59 -17.91
CA ASP A 102 -2.39 -3.15 -16.91
C ASP A 102 -3.81 -3.32 -17.49
N TYR A 103 -4.15 -4.56 -17.82
CA TYR A 103 -5.48 -4.98 -18.25
C TYR A 103 -6.23 -5.78 -17.17
N THR A 104 -5.80 -5.69 -15.91
CA THR A 104 -6.52 -6.26 -14.76
C THR A 104 -7.25 -5.16 -14.00
N VAL A 105 -6.50 -4.13 -13.59
CA VAL A 105 -7.04 -2.89 -13.07
C VAL A 105 -6.67 -1.80 -14.07
N PHE A 106 -7.60 -1.52 -14.98
CA PHE A 106 -7.38 -0.60 -16.08
C PHE A 106 -7.02 0.78 -15.52
N ARG A 107 -6.09 1.46 -16.18
CA ARG A 107 -5.63 2.79 -15.78
C ARG A 107 -6.76 3.79 -15.48
N GLY A 108 -7.88 3.71 -16.20
CA GLY A 108 -9.03 4.57 -15.93
C GLY A 108 -9.59 4.46 -14.50
N VAL A 109 -9.41 3.33 -13.81
CA VAL A 109 -9.77 3.17 -12.38
C VAL A 109 -8.81 3.97 -11.49
N MET A 110 -7.51 3.94 -11.79
CA MET A 110 -6.53 4.77 -11.09
C MET A 110 -6.68 6.25 -11.43
N ASP A 111 -7.08 6.61 -12.64
CA ASP A 111 -7.41 8.00 -13.00
C ASP A 111 -8.63 8.51 -12.20
N LYS A 112 -9.61 7.64 -11.90
CA LYS A 112 -10.73 7.96 -10.99
C LYS A 112 -10.25 8.21 -9.55
N LEU A 113 -9.29 7.40 -9.08
CA LEU A 113 -8.67 7.62 -7.78
C LEU A 113 -7.90 8.94 -7.71
N GLU A 114 -7.26 9.36 -8.81
CA GLU A 114 -6.55 10.65 -8.90
C GLU A 114 -7.54 11.80 -8.72
N THR A 115 -8.70 11.76 -9.39
CA THR A 115 -9.78 12.74 -9.21
C THR A 115 -10.26 12.77 -7.76
N TYR A 116 -10.63 11.62 -7.19
CA TYR A 116 -11.09 11.51 -5.81
C TYR A 116 -10.12 12.15 -4.81
N TYR A 117 -8.82 11.83 -4.88
CA TYR A 117 -7.83 12.41 -3.97
C TYR A 117 -7.59 13.90 -4.24
N THR A 118 -7.67 14.34 -5.50
CA THR A 118 -7.53 15.76 -5.87
C THR A 118 -8.65 16.59 -5.25
N ASP A 119 -9.88 16.09 -5.27
CA ASP A 119 -11.06 16.79 -4.75
C ASP A 119 -11.05 16.89 -3.21
N PHE A 120 -10.39 15.94 -2.52
CA PHE A 120 -10.06 16.06 -1.09
C PHE A 120 -8.78 16.85 -0.79
N GLY A 121 -8.09 17.35 -1.81
CA GLY A 121 -6.91 18.21 -1.69
C GLY A 121 -5.63 17.50 -1.26
N ALA A 122 -5.50 16.19 -1.52
CA ALA A 122 -4.27 15.44 -1.26
C ALA A 122 -3.11 15.88 -2.18
N ASP A 123 -1.88 15.63 -1.76
CA ASP A 123 -0.67 15.92 -2.55
C ASP A 123 -0.24 14.68 -3.33
N ILE A 124 -0.56 14.63 -4.62
CA ILE A 124 -0.46 13.41 -5.46
C ILE A 124 0.83 13.41 -6.30
N THR A 125 1.46 12.24 -6.40
CA THR A 125 2.41 11.89 -7.47
C THR A 125 1.93 10.62 -8.14
N TYR A 126 1.73 10.65 -9.45
CA TYR A 126 1.17 9.54 -10.21
C TYR A 126 2.06 9.14 -11.39
N GLU A 127 2.72 8.00 -11.26
CA GLU A 127 3.48 7.36 -12.34
C GLU A 127 2.57 6.46 -13.17
N LYS A 128 2.42 6.77 -14.46
CA LYS A 128 1.50 6.09 -15.37
C LYS A 128 2.02 5.88 -16.79
N ASN A 129 3.35 5.98 -16.95
CA ASN A 129 4.05 5.88 -18.23
C ASN A 129 4.95 4.63 -18.31
N ILE A 130 5.21 3.94 -17.19
CA ILE A 130 5.97 2.69 -17.19
C ILE A 130 5.21 1.58 -17.94
N VAL A 131 5.90 0.91 -18.85
CA VAL A 131 5.39 -0.26 -19.59
C VAL A 131 5.40 -1.49 -18.68
N ALA A 132 4.35 -1.58 -17.87
CA ALA A 132 4.12 -2.66 -16.91
C ALA A 132 2.72 -3.26 -17.08
N SER A 133 2.62 -4.57 -16.87
CA SER A 133 1.36 -5.29 -16.65
C SER A 133 0.88 -5.10 -15.20
N HIS A 134 -0.16 -5.84 -14.79
CA HIS A 134 -0.61 -5.83 -13.39
C HIS A 134 0.39 -6.56 -12.49
N THR A 135 1.33 -5.80 -11.93
CA THR A 135 2.45 -6.31 -11.13
C THR A 135 2.96 -5.25 -10.17
N MET A 136 3.58 -5.67 -9.06
CA MET A 136 4.40 -4.79 -8.24
C MET A 136 5.67 -4.46 -9.04
N PRO A 137 5.93 -3.19 -9.37
CA PRO A 137 7.09 -2.80 -10.16
C PRO A 137 8.31 -2.68 -9.24
N THR A 138 9.36 -3.42 -9.58
CA THR A 138 10.65 -3.37 -8.87
C THR A 138 11.79 -3.19 -9.85
N ASP A 139 13.00 -2.98 -9.35
CA ASP A 139 14.26 -3.01 -10.11
C ASP A 139 15.21 -4.08 -9.56
N LEU A 140 14.67 -5.06 -8.83
CA LEU A 140 15.45 -6.07 -8.12
C LEU A 140 15.77 -7.25 -9.05
N ASP A 141 17.05 -7.59 -9.17
CA ASP A 141 17.51 -8.67 -10.06
C ASP A 141 16.93 -10.04 -9.72
N ARG A 142 16.51 -10.27 -8.47
CA ARG A 142 15.87 -11.52 -8.04
C ARG A 142 14.48 -11.72 -8.65
N ASN A 143 13.81 -10.63 -9.02
CA ASN A 143 12.50 -10.68 -9.67
C ASN A 143 12.64 -11.02 -11.15
N LYS A 144 12.26 -12.26 -11.53
CA LYS A 144 12.48 -12.80 -12.87
C LYS A 144 11.32 -12.61 -13.84
N ASN A 145 10.14 -12.23 -13.37
CA ASN A 145 9.02 -11.97 -14.27
C ASN A 145 9.32 -10.72 -15.11
N ALA A 146 9.04 -10.82 -16.40
CA ALA A 146 9.06 -9.66 -17.28
C ALA A 146 7.97 -8.68 -16.87
N CYS A 147 8.28 -7.38 -16.86
CA CYS A 147 7.34 -6.35 -16.43
C CYS A 147 6.01 -6.35 -17.22
N THR A 148 6.05 -6.74 -18.50
CA THR A 148 4.88 -6.82 -19.40
C THR A 148 4.08 -8.12 -19.28
N LEU A 149 4.49 -9.04 -18.41
CA LEU A 149 3.87 -10.35 -18.25
C LEU A 149 3.07 -10.42 -16.95
N LEU A 150 1.76 -10.59 -17.09
CA LEU A 150 0.87 -10.90 -15.97
C LEU A 150 1.12 -12.34 -15.47
N LYS A 151 1.90 -12.49 -14.40
CA LYS A 151 2.28 -13.81 -13.88
C LYS A 151 2.58 -13.76 -12.39
N SER A 152 2.15 -14.79 -11.66
CA SER A 152 2.56 -15.03 -10.27
C SER A 152 4.10 -15.01 -10.13
N PRO A 153 4.68 -14.39 -9.08
CA PRO A 153 4.01 -13.85 -7.89
C PRO A 153 3.43 -12.43 -8.06
N PHE A 154 3.24 -11.94 -9.29
CA PHE A 154 2.79 -10.57 -9.60
C PHE A 154 3.74 -9.50 -9.05
N ILE A 155 5.03 -9.83 -9.08
CA ILE A 155 6.16 -8.96 -8.78
C ILE A 155 7.13 -9.12 -9.95
N ALA A 156 7.61 -8.01 -10.50
CA ALA A 156 8.43 -8.04 -11.72
C ALA A 156 9.57 -7.04 -11.63
N ASN A 157 10.68 -7.37 -12.31
CA ASN A 157 11.71 -6.39 -12.58
C ASN A 157 11.28 -5.54 -13.78
N CYS A 158 10.85 -4.33 -13.46
CA CYS A 158 10.40 -3.27 -14.35
C CYS A 158 11.49 -2.21 -14.58
N ASN A 159 12.70 -2.42 -14.06
CA ASN A 159 13.75 -1.40 -13.98
C ASN A 159 13.21 -0.10 -13.34
N TYR A 160 12.31 -0.25 -12.36
CA TYR A 160 11.64 0.84 -11.67
C TYR A 160 11.45 0.49 -10.20
N ASP A 161 12.08 1.25 -9.31
CA ASP A 161 11.97 1.08 -7.86
C ASP A 161 10.65 1.66 -7.32
N GLY A 162 9.54 0.94 -7.50
CA GLY A 162 8.22 1.40 -7.10
C GLY A 162 8.10 1.70 -5.61
N ALA A 163 8.63 0.82 -4.76
CA ALA A 163 8.62 1.03 -3.31
C ALA A 163 9.47 2.25 -2.90
N GLY A 164 10.63 2.45 -3.53
CA GLY A 164 11.48 3.61 -3.29
C GLY A 164 10.87 4.94 -3.70
N GLU A 165 10.34 5.03 -4.91
CA GLU A 165 9.65 6.24 -5.40
C GLU A 165 8.43 6.57 -4.54
N MET A 166 7.68 5.55 -4.12
CA MET A 166 6.61 5.71 -3.15
C MET A 166 7.13 6.25 -1.82
N PHE A 167 8.15 5.65 -1.21
CA PHE A 167 8.68 6.11 0.09
C PHE A 167 9.22 7.54 0.04
N LYS A 168 9.89 7.93 -1.05
CA LYS A 168 10.31 9.32 -1.31
C LYS A 168 9.13 10.29 -1.33
N LYS A 169 7.96 9.86 -1.77
CA LYS A 169 6.75 10.69 -1.72
C LYS A 169 6.08 10.70 -0.35
N ILE A 170 5.83 9.53 0.24
CA ILE A 170 4.84 9.40 1.32
C ILE A 170 5.42 9.49 2.74
N LEU A 171 6.73 9.33 2.92
CA LEU A 171 7.28 9.35 4.27
C LEU A 171 7.26 10.76 4.87
N PRO A 172 6.79 10.92 6.12
CA PRO A 172 6.66 12.23 6.74
C PRO A 172 8.01 12.80 7.20
N ASN A 173 8.07 14.13 7.31
CA ASN A 173 9.20 14.93 7.81
C ASN A 173 10.52 14.76 7.03
N GLN A 174 10.46 14.51 5.72
CA GLN A 174 11.67 14.36 4.90
C GLN A 174 12.48 15.66 4.80
N GLU A 175 11.88 16.82 5.02
CA GLU A 175 12.57 18.10 5.08
C GLU A 175 13.49 18.23 6.31
N LYS A 176 13.18 17.54 7.41
CA LYS A 176 14.00 17.52 8.64
C LYS A 176 14.89 16.29 8.72
N ASN A 177 14.38 15.15 8.29
CA ASN A 177 15.07 13.87 8.29
C ASN A 177 14.91 13.21 6.92
N PRO A 178 15.71 13.64 5.92
CA PRO A 178 15.69 13.03 4.59
C PRO A 178 15.89 11.53 4.68
N ILE A 179 15.20 10.79 3.80
CA ILE A 179 15.42 9.35 3.73
C ILE A 179 16.81 9.08 3.17
N LYS A 180 17.44 8.02 3.67
CA LYS A 180 18.71 7.50 3.18
C LYS A 180 18.45 6.55 2.03
N ASP A 181 19.41 6.46 1.12
CA ASP A 181 19.41 5.45 0.08
C ASP A 181 19.27 4.05 0.69
N ARG A 182 18.62 3.16 -0.08
CA ARG A 182 18.40 1.77 0.31
C ARG A 182 19.71 0.98 0.31
N ASP A 183 19.73 -0.10 1.07
CA ASP A 183 20.76 -1.14 0.98
C ASP A 183 20.09 -2.44 0.52
N LEU A 184 20.62 -3.06 -0.53
CA LEU A 184 20.05 -4.29 -1.09
C LEU A 184 20.16 -5.48 -0.14
N ASP A 185 21.10 -5.41 0.82
CA ASP A 185 21.25 -6.41 1.87
C ASP A 185 20.48 -5.98 3.13
N TYR A 186 19.14 -6.08 3.05
CA TYR A 186 18.26 -5.64 4.14
C TYR A 186 18.49 -6.42 5.44
N GLU A 187 18.97 -7.67 5.38
CA GLU A 187 19.20 -8.53 6.55
C GLU A 187 20.28 -7.97 7.49
N LYS A 188 21.24 -7.20 6.98
CA LYS A 188 22.19 -6.45 7.82
C LYS A 188 21.51 -5.43 8.74
N HIS A 189 20.34 -4.95 8.34
CA HIS A 189 19.67 -3.81 8.98
C HIS A 189 18.47 -4.21 9.83
N GLY A 190 18.02 -5.46 9.79
CA GLY A 190 16.84 -5.91 10.52
C GLY A 190 16.51 -7.36 10.27
N GLU A 191 15.33 -7.79 10.72
CA GLU A 191 14.85 -9.16 10.54
C GLU A 191 13.35 -9.16 10.20
N VAL A 192 12.93 -10.12 9.39
CA VAL A 192 11.51 -10.45 9.18
C VAL A 192 11.08 -11.40 10.29
N ILE A 193 9.97 -11.08 10.95
CA ILE A 193 9.43 -11.84 12.07
C ILE A 193 8.00 -12.24 11.72
N ALA A 194 7.72 -13.53 11.75
CA ALA A 194 6.35 -14.05 11.73
C ALA A 194 5.68 -13.82 13.09
N PHE A 195 4.41 -13.46 13.09
CA PHE A 195 3.61 -13.29 14.31
C PHE A 195 2.21 -13.87 14.13
N ASP A 196 1.59 -14.23 15.26
CA ASP A 196 0.21 -14.69 15.30
C ASP A 196 -0.75 -13.53 15.04
N GLN A 197 -1.33 -13.50 13.84
CA GLN A 197 -2.27 -12.48 13.41
C GLN A 197 -3.67 -12.67 14.02
N THR A 198 -3.98 -13.87 14.54
CA THR A 198 -5.28 -14.15 15.17
C THR A 198 -5.51 -13.29 16.42
N GLU A 199 -4.43 -12.84 17.08
CA GLU A 199 -4.48 -11.91 18.21
C GLU A 199 -5.15 -10.56 17.86
N PHE A 200 -5.23 -10.21 16.57
CA PHE A 200 -5.78 -8.95 16.08
C PHE A 200 -7.12 -9.11 15.35
N MET A 201 -7.64 -10.33 15.23
CA MET A 201 -8.91 -10.60 14.55
C MET A 201 -10.08 -10.45 15.54
N ALA A 202 -11.18 -9.88 15.07
CA ALA A 202 -12.45 -9.97 15.79
C ALA A 202 -13.00 -11.40 15.71
N ASN A 203 -13.95 -11.76 16.59
CA ASN A 203 -14.59 -13.09 16.54
C ASN A 203 -15.24 -13.35 15.17
N GLY A 204 -14.77 -14.38 14.47
CA GLY A 204 -15.32 -14.83 13.18
C GLY A 204 -14.24 -15.00 12.11
N ASP A 205 -14.60 -15.68 11.03
CA ASP A 205 -13.75 -15.75 9.84
C ASP A 205 -13.82 -14.40 9.11
N ILE A 206 -12.68 -13.70 9.06
CA ILE A 206 -12.51 -12.43 8.35
C ILE A 206 -11.56 -12.57 7.14
N SER A 207 -11.30 -13.80 6.69
CA SER A 207 -10.45 -14.12 5.53
C SER A 207 -9.00 -13.62 5.65
N MET A 208 -8.45 -13.68 6.86
CA MET A 208 -7.07 -13.35 7.20
C MET A 208 -6.32 -14.63 7.61
N ASP A 209 -5.05 -14.78 7.22
CA ASP A 209 -4.20 -15.94 7.60
C ASP A 209 -3.86 -15.84 9.09
N ASP A 210 -3.64 -16.97 9.76
CA ASP A 210 -3.23 -16.97 11.17
C ASP A 210 -1.84 -16.34 11.36
N THR A 211 -1.02 -16.27 10.30
CA THR A 211 0.34 -15.72 10.34
C THR A 211 0.43 -14.39 9.58
N GLY A 212 0.90 -13.35 10.26
CA GLY A 212 1.36 -12.10 9.65
C GLY A 212 2.89 -11.98 9.70
N TYR A 213 3.45 -11.04 8.94
CA TYR A 213 4.89 -10.74 8.98
C TYR A 213 5.18 -9.29 9.33
N VAL A 214 6.28 -9.04 10.03
CA VAL A 214 6.78 -7.71 10.30
C VAL A 214 8.29 -7.67 10.12
N TYR A 215 8.78 -6.70 9.35
CA TYR A 215 10.20 -6.39 9.29
C TYR A 215 10.55 -5.34 10.36
N VAL A 216 11.52 -5.68 11.21
CA VAL A 216 11.96 -4.82 12.33
C VAL A 216 13.42 -4.43 12.15
N PRO A 217 13.71 -3.16 11.79
CA PRO A 217 15.08 -2.66 11.75
C PRO A 217 15.78 -2.77 13.11
N ASN A 218 17.08 -3.02 13.12
CA ASN A 218 17.92 -3.16 14.31
C ASN A 218 17.83 -1.94 15.24
N GLY A 219 17.70 -0.73 14.66
CA GLY A 219 17.48 0.50 15.42
C GLY A 219 16.15 0.53 16.22
N CYS A 220 15.15 -0.25 15.81
CA CYS A 220 13.82 -0.24 16.41
C CYS A 220 13.65 -1.22 17.58
N LYS A 221 14.42 -2.32 17.61
CA LYS A 221 14.21 -3.47 18.53
C LYS A 221 14.17 -3.11 20.02
N ASN A 222 14.86 -2.06 20.44
CA ASN A 222 14.96 -1.65 21.85
C ASN A 222 14.16 -0.38 22.20
N GLY A 223 13.36 0.15 21.28
CA GLY A 223 12.55 1.35 21.49
C GLY A 223 13.32 2.65 21.77
N LYS A 224 14.65 2.64 21.60
CA LYS A 224 15.52 3.82 21.78
C LYS A 224 15.36 4.85 20.66
N HIS A 225 14.99 4.42 19.47
CA HIS A 225 14.73 5.27 18.31
C HIS A 225 13.23 5.39 18.05
N LYS A 226 12.78 6.58 17.63
CA LYS A 226 11.44 6.74 17.09
C LYS A 226 11.41 6.17 15.67
N CYS A 227 10.74 5.03 15.50
CA CYS A 227 10.63 4.35 14.21
C CYS A 227 9.33 4.69 13.50
N LYS A 228 9.41 4.82 12.18
CA LYS A 228 8.22 4.99 11.33
C LYS A 228 7.52 3.63 11.19
N ILE A 229 6.24 3.66 10.82
CA ILE A 229 5.47 2.44 10.52
C ILE A 229 4.98 2.55 9.08
N HIS A 230 5.17 1.47 8.32
CA HIS A 230 4.53 1.29 7.02
C HIS A 230 3.75 -0.01 7.02
N VAL A 231 2.52 0.00 6.53
CA VAL A 231 1.72 -1.20 6.30
C VAL A 231 1.74 -1.49 4.80
N ALA A 232 2.30 -2.63 4.39
CA ALA A 232 2.40 -3.04 2.99
C ALA A 232 1.46 -4.24 2.74
N LEU A 233 0.46 -4.03 1.89
CA LEU A 233 -0.65 -4.96 1.67
C LEU A 233 -0.50 -5.66 0.32
N HIS A 234 -0.41 -6.97 0.34
CA HIS A 234 -0.33 -7.78 -0.87
C HIS A 234 -1.64 -7.72 -1.68
N GLY A 235 -1.56 -8.01 -2.97
CA GLY A 235 -2.72 -8.13 -3.84
C GLY A 235 -3.37 -9.52 -3.80
N CYS A 236 -4.38 -9.72 -4.63
CA CYS A 236 -5.00 -11.03 -4.83
C CYS A 236 -3.94 -12.06 -5.22
N GLN A 237 -4.03 -13.28 -4.66
CA GLN A 237 -3.09 -14.37 -4.96
C GLN A 237 -1.61 -14.07 -4.62
N GLN A 238 -1.37 -13.14 -3.69
CA GLN A 238 -0.02 -12.80 -3.21
C GLN A 238 0.16 -12.97 -1.69
N GLY A 239 -0.86 -13.48 -1.00
CA GLY A 239 -0.74 -13.84 0.40
C GLY A 239 0.13 -15.08 0.60
N LYS A 240 0.52 -15.31 1.86
CA LYS A 240 1.30 -16.47 2.31
C LYS A 240 0.82 -17.82 1.74
N SER A 241 -0.50 -18.04 1.69
CA SER A 241 -1.09 -19.27 1.14
C SER A 241 -0.82 -19.49 -0.36
N TYR A 242 -0.49 -18.44 -1.12
CA TYR A 242 -0.24 -18.49 -2.56
C TYR A 242 1.23 -18.44 -2.93
N VAL A 243 2.01 -17.58 -2.25
CA VAL A 243 3.40 -17.27 -2.61
C VAL A 243 4.35 -17.27 -1.42
N ASP A 244 3.93 -17.80 -0.27
CA ASP A 244 4.73 -17.81 0.96
C ASP A 244 5.20 -16.38 1.31
N GLU A 245 6.47 -16.20 1.69
CA GLU A 245 7.04 -14.89 2.02
C GLU A 245 7.41 -14.01 0.80
N THR A 246 7.16 -14.47 -0.43
CA THR A 246 7.64 -13.76 -1.65
C THR A 246 7.22 -12.30 -1.70
N TYR A 247 5.98 -11.95 -1.34
CA TYR A 247 5.57 -10.54 -1.32
C TYR A 247 6.33 -9.71 -0.27
N VAL A 248 6.62 -10.32 0.88
CA VAL A 248 7.36 -9.69 1.98
C VAL A 248 8.79 -9.39 1.57
N THR A 249 9.46 -10.36 0.93
CA THR A 249 10.89 -10.25 0.61
C THR A 249 11.14 -9.55 -0.72
N ASP A 250 10.26 -9.65 -1.71
CA ASP A 250 10.60 -9.33 -3.10
C ASP A 250 9.92 -8.07 -3.64
N ALA A 251 8.99 -7.45 -2.90
CA ALA A 251 8.29 -6.24 -3.33
C ALA A 251 9.12 -4.93 -3.17
N GLY A 252 10.36 -4.99 -2.68
CA GLY A 252 11.30 -3.86 -2.62
C GLY A 252 11.19 -2.95 -1.39
N TYR A 253 10.33 -3.31 -0.43
CA TYR A 253 10.14 -2.48 0.78
C TYR A 253 11.30 -2.59 1.78
N LEU A 254 11.91 -3.77 1.92
CA LEU A 254 12.83 -4.08 3.02
C LEU A 254 14.15 -3.31 2.92
N GLU A 255 14.65 -3.14 1.69
CA GLU A 255 15.89 -2.43 1.37
C GLU A 255 15.84 -0.96 1.83
N TRP A 256 14.68 -0.33 1.68
CA TRP A 256 14.44 1.03 2.15
C TRP A 256 14.16 1.06 3.65
N ALA A 257 13.39 0.10 4.15
CA ALA A 257 12.98 0.05 5.54
C ALA A 257 14.17 -0.09 6.50
N GLY A 258 15.15 -0.93 6.12
CA GLY A 258 16.36 -1.18 6.90
C GLY A 258 17.18 0.07 7.15
N THR A 259 17.49 0.84 6.11
CA THR A 259 18.34 2.04 6.22
C THR A 259 17.62 3.24 6.85
N ASN A 260 16.28 3.20 6.92
CA ASN A 260 15.44 4.33 7.33
C ASN A 260 14.66 4.14 8.64
N ASN A 261 14.90 3.06 9.38
CA ASN A 261 14.19 2.72 10.63
C ASN A 261 12.65 2.72 10.44
N ILE A 262 12.21 2.06 9.38
CA ILE A 262 10.79 1.85 9.08
C ILE A 262 10.44 0.44 9.51
N ILE A 263 9.53 0.30 10.47
CA ILE A 263 8.91 -0.98 10.79
C ILE A 263 7.87 -1.23 9.69
N THR A 264 8.01 -2.32 8.95
CA THR A 264 7.10 -2.65 7.84
C THR A 264 6.24 -3.84 8.23
N LEU A 265 4.94 -3.63 8.35
CA LEU A 265 3.96 -4.67 8.64
C LEU A 265 3.38 -5.21 7.32
N PHE A 266 3.28 -6.53 7.24
CA PHE A 266 2.70 -7.26 6.10
C PHE A 266 1.57 -8.17 6.59
N PRO A 267 0.36 -7.62 6.80
CA PRO A 267 -0.83 -8.42 7.08
C PRO A 267 -1.07 -9.42 5.94
N GLN A 268 -1.56 -10.61 6.27
CA GLN A 268 -1.78 -11.69 5.29
C GLN A 268 -3.25 -12.07 5.21
N ALA A 269 -3.82 -12.04 4.01
CA ALA A 269 -5.15 -12.57 3.70
C ALA A 269 -5.08 -14.01 3.17
N THR A 270 -6.19 -14.75 3.27
CA THR A 270 -6.34 -16.13 2.75
C THR A 270 -7.11 -16.20 1.44
#